data_AF-A0A420Q5X4-F1
#
_entry.id   AF-A0A420Q5X4-F1
#
_cell.length_a   1.000
_cell.length_b   1.000
_cell.length_c   1.000
_cell.angle_alpha   90.00
_cell.angle_beta   90.00
_cell.angle_gamma   90.00
#
_symmetry.space_group_name_H-M   'P 1'
#
loop_
_entity.id
_entity.type
_entity.pdbx_description
1 polymer ?
#
loop_
_entity_poly.entity_id
_entity_poly.type
_entity_poly.pdbx_seq_one_letter_code
_entity_poly.pdbx_strand_id
1 'polypeptide(L)'
;MIFGFNFSVRIGEHGYSEARNDIKGVLFTIYEIITRDETLRAIRHEEQHVLEIEQKDWIQHSDVQLNRPVSELSEVPREWSEKRRRGKQITAYKDAPNFIDWPDTPQPPPSEMVYYDGKRTTELKVLWSTERKRLSDKGKTVLNWQRPPQCKLKPGDRIPETGEFITRA
;
A
#
# COMPACT_ATOMS: atom_id res chain seq x y z
N MET A 1 12.94 -0.14 4.50
CA MET A 1 12.09 -0.63 5.61
C MET A 1 10.77 -1.09 5.02
N ILE A 2 10.40 -2.35 5.18
CA ILE A 2 9.08 -2.87 4.75
C ILE A 2 8.10 -2.64 5.89
N PHE A 3 6.92 -2.11 5.60
CA PHE A 3 5.86 -1.81 6.56
C PHE A 3 4.48 -2.18 5.99
N GLY A 4 3.43 -2.14 6.81
CA GLY A 4 2.06 -2.42 6.36
C GLY A 4 1.64 -3.90 6.47
N PHE A 5 2.34 -4.70 7.28
CA PHE A 5 1.96 -6.11 7.50
C PHE A 5 0.57 -6.26 8.15
N ASN A 6 0.01 -5.19 8.75
CA ASN A 6 -1.36 -5.19 9.27
C ASN A 6 -2.43 -5.39 8.19
N PHE A 7 -2.09 -5.41 6.90
CA PHE A 7 -3.03 -5.80 5.85
C PHE A 7 -3.14 -7.33 5.68
N SER A 8 -2.19 -8.13 6.15
CA SER A 8 -2.23 -9.59 6.02
C SER A 8 -3.36 -10.22 6.84
N VAL A 9 -3.70 -9.64 7.99
CA VAL A 9 -4.84 -10.06 8.83
C VAL A 9 -6.19 -9.80 8.17
N ARG A 10 -6.22 -9.09 7.04
CA ARG A 10 -7.44 -8.87 6.26
C ARG A 10 -7.65 -9.92 5.17
N ILE A 11 -6.72 -10.84 4.93
CA ILE A 11 -6.92 -11.89 3.92
C ILE A 11 -8.16 -12.70 4.29
N GLY A 12 -9.14 -12.75 3.38
CA GLY A 12 -10.45 -13.38 3.61
C GLY A 12 -11.49 -12.50 4.33
N GLU A 13 -11.14 -11.26 4.67
CA GLU A 13 -11.98 -10.31 5.41
C GLU A 13 -12.34 -9.06 4.57
N HIS A 14 -13.18 -8.18 5.13
CA HIS A 14 -13.56 -6.93 4.47
C HIS A 14 -12.34 -6.02 4.18
N GLY A 15 -12.29 -5.51 2.94
CA GLY A 15 -11.21 -4.66 2.46
C GLY A 15 -9.99 -5.41 1.91
N TYR A 16 -10.03 -6.75 1.86
CA TYR A 16 -9.14 -7.54 1.03
C TYR A 16 -9.39 -7.27 -0.46
N SER A 17 -8.32 -7.26 -1.25
CA SER A 17 -8.39 -7.23 -2.71
C SER A 17 -7.42 -8.29 -3.25
N GLU A 18 -7.96 -9.29 -3.94
CA GLU A 18 -7.18 -10.37 -4.56
C GLU A 18 -6.20 -9.83 -5.61
N ALA A 19 -6.56 -8.72 -6.26
CA ALA A 19 -5.71 -8.01 -7.19
C ALA A 19 -4.45 -7.40 -6.54
N ARG A 20 -4.40 -7.31 -5.21
CA ARG A 20 -3.28 -6.76 -4.42
C ARG A 20 -2.53 -7.85 -3.63
N ASN A 21 -2.17 -8.94 -4.30
CA ASN A 21 -1.44 -10.05 -3.70
C ASN A 21 0.09 -9.83 -3.64
N ASP A 22 0.74 -10.68 -2.84
CA ASP A 22 2.20 -10.69 -2.61
C ASP A 22 3.00 -10.90 -3.89
N ILE A 23 2.56 -11.80 -4.78
CA ILE A 23 3.23 -12.08 -6.06
C ILE A 23 3.31 -10.81 -6.93
N LYS A 24 2.16 -10.16 -7.17
CA LYS A 24 2.11 -8.89 -7.91
C LYS A 24 2.95 -7.82 -7.20
N GLY A 25 2.80 -7.68 -5.89
CA GLY A 25 3.50 -6.68 -5.10
C GLY A 25 5.03 -6.81 -5.24
N VAL A 26 5.57 -8.01 -5.05
CA VAL A 26 7.02 -8.27 -5.14
C VAL A 26 7.54 -8.05 -6.55
N LEU A 27 6.90 -8.63 -7.58
CA LEU A 27 7.42 -8.55 -8.95
C LEU A 27 7.42 -7.11 -9.47
N PHE A 28 6.34 -6.36 -9.27
CA PHE A 28 6.29 -4.94 -9.65
C PHE A 28 7.31 -4.12 -8.87
N THR A 29 7.47 -4.35 -7.56
CA THR A 29 8.40 -3.55 -6.75
C THR A 29 9.85 -3.78 -7.17
N ILE A 30 10.26 -5.03 -7.41
CA ILE A 30 11.63 -5.31 -7.81
C ILE A 30 11.90 -4.79 -9.23
N TYR A 31 10.96 -4.95 -10.16
CA TYR A 31 11.04 -4.37 -11.49
C TYR A 31 11.28 -2.85 -11.41
N GLU A 32 10.45 -2.12 -10.67
CA GLU A 32 10.55 -0.67 -10.50
C GLU A 32 11.87 -0.22 -9.84
N ILE A 33 12.39 -0.98 -8.87
CA ILE A 33 13.68 -0.67 -8.24
C ILE A 33 14.80 -0.75 -9.27
N ILE A 34 14.77 -1.77 -10.15
CA ILE A 34 15.84 -2.02 -11.12
C ILE A 34 15.74 -1.08 -12.32
N THR A 35 14.54 -0.89 -12.86
CA THR A 35 14.33 -0.18 -14.14
C THR A 35 13.95 1.28 -13.96
N ARG A 36 13.49 1.69 -12.76
CA ARG A 36 12.85 2.98 -12.47
C ARG A 36 11.61 3.26 -13.33
N ASP A 37 11.07 2.24 -14.00
CA ASP A 37 9.83 2.33 -14.78
C ASP A 37 8.62 2.08 -13.86
N GLU A 38 7.89 3.15 -13.56
CA GLU A 38 6.67 3.13 -12.73
C GLU A 38 5.38 3.11 -13.57
N THR A 39 5.46 3.01 -14.90
CA THR A 39 4.29 3.10 -15.80
C THR A 39 3.27 2.00 -15.53
N LEU A 40 3.74 0.78 -15.24
CA LEU A 40 2.88 -0.36 -14.92
C LEU A 40 2.14 -0.16 -13.59
N ARG A 41 2.68 0.65 -12.67
CA ARG A 41 2.04 0.95 -11.38
C ARG A 41 0.87 1.92 -11.53
N ALA A 42 0.86 2.76 -12.57
CA ALA A 42 -0.24 3.68 -12.85
C ALA A 42 -1.53 2.95 -13.28
N ILE A 43 -1.40 1.72 -13.78
CA ILE A 43 -2.53 0.85 -14.12
C ILE A 43 -3.24 0.41 -12.84
N ARG A 44 -4.57 0.32 -12.87
CA ARG A 44 -5.36 -0.14 -11.73
C ARG A 44 -4.95 -1.56 -11.33
N HIS A 45 -4.94 -1.86 -10.03
CA HIS A 45 -4.48 -3.16 -9.52
C HIS A 45 -5.19 -4.36 -10.15
N GLU A 46 -6.48 -4.22 -10.43
CA GLU A 46 -7.31 -5.24 -11.06
C GLU A 46 -6.89 -5.55 -12.50
N GLU A 47 -6.35 -4.55 -13.20
CA GLU A 47 -5.93 -4.60 -14.60
C GLU A 47 -4.44 -4.91 -14.76
N GLN A 48 -3.66 -4.89 -13.68
CA GLN A 48 -2.23 -5.22 -13.70
C GLN A 48 -2.02 -6.72 -13.98
N HIS A 49 -1.23 -7.08 -14.99
CA HIS A 49 -0.86 -8.45 -15.30
C HIS A 49 0.63 -8.73 -15.05
N VAL A 50 0.92 -9.77 -14.26
CA VAL A 50 2.30 -10.15 -13.92
C VAL A 50 3.11 -10.57 -15.16
N LEU A 51 2.44 -11.16 -16.15
CA LEU A 51 3.06 -11.59 -17.41
C LEU A 51 3.76 -10.44 -18.14
N GLU A 52 3.26 -9.20 -17.99
CA GLU A 52 3.88 -8.03 -18.61
C GLU A 52 5.30 -7.78 -18.07
N ILE A 53 5.55 -8.10 -16.81
CA ILE A 53 6.87 -7.99 -16.19
C ILE A 53 7.72 -9.22 -16.47
N GLU A 54 7.12 -10.41 -16.42
CA GLU A 54 7.83 -11.68 -16.65
C GLU A 54 8.35 -11.80 -18.09
N GLN A 55 7.67 -11.19 -19.07
CA GLN A 55 8.05 -11.21 -20.49
C GLN A 55 8.91 -10.01 -20.93
N LYS A 56 9.07 -8.99 -20.09
CA LYS A 56 9.89 -7.81 -20.40
C LYS A 56 11.36 -8.09 -20.17
N ASP A 57 12.20 -7.46 -20.98
CA ASP A 57 13.61 -7.31 -20.67
C ASP A 57 13.79 -6.27 -19.56
N TRP A 58 14.45 -6.67 -18.48
CA TRP A 58 14.71 -5.79 -17.35
C TRP A 58 15.98 -4.99 -17.65
N ILE A 59 15.79 -3.75 -18.12
CA ILE A 59 16.90 -2.84 -18.40
C ILE A 59 17.19 -2.05 -17.13
N GLN A 60 18.39 -2.25 -16.56
CA GLN A 60 18.83 -1.48 -15.39
C GLN A 60 18.92 0.01 -15.71
N HIS A 61 18.33 0.83 -14.84
CA HIS A 61 18.45 2.28 -14.94
C HIS A 61 19.85 2.76 -14.57
N SER A 62 20.33 3.85 -15.18
CA SER A 62 21.69 4.40 -14.96
C SER A 62 22.00 4.72 -13.49
N ASP A 63 20.98 5.15 -12.76
CA ASP A 63 21.10 5.60 -11.37
C ASP A 63 21.02 4.45 -10.35
N VAL A 64 20.72 3.23 -10.81
CA VAL A 64 20.59 2.05 -9.95
C VAL A 64 21.93 1.34 -9.91
N GLN A 65 22.45 1.07 -8.71
CA GLN A 65 23.67 0.31 -8.51
C GLN A 65 23.32 -1.07 -7.96
N LEU A 66 23.59 -2.11 -8.76
CA LEU A 66 23.38 -3.50 -8.37
C LEU A 66 24.73 -4.16 -8.09
N ASN A 67 24.78 -4.99 -7.05
CA ASN A 67 25.96 -5.81 -6.71
C ASN A 67 26.01 -7.12 -7.51
N ARG A 68 24.99 -7.39 -8.33
CA ARG A 68 24.82 -8.59 -9.15
C ARG A 68 24.18 -8.22 -10.50
N PRO A 69 24.38 -9.03 -11.55
CA PRO A 69 23.70 -8.84 -12.83
C PRO A 69 22.18 -8.86 -12.69
N VAL A 70 21.48 -8.11 -13.56
CA VAL A 70 20.01 -8.08 -13.57
C VAL A 70 19.41 -9.46 -13.78
N SER A 71 20.01 -10.29 -14.65
CA SER A 71 19.53 -11.65 -14.93
C SER A 71 19.44 -12.49 -13.67
N GLU A 72 20.48 -12.46 -12.82
CA GLU A 72 20.50 -13.17 -11.53
C GLU A 72 19.42 -12.63 -10.58
N LEU A 73 19.27 -11.31 -10.52
CA LEU A 73 18.31 -10.65 -9.61
C LEU A 73 16.86 -10.83 -10.07
N SER A 74 16.59 -10.92 -11.37
CA SER A 74 15.26 -11.16 -11.93
C SER A 74 14.80 -12.61 -11.80
N GLU A 75 15.74 -13.56 -11.73
CA GLU A 75 15.41 -14.98 -11.61
C GLU A 75 14.90 -15.34 -10.20
N VAL A 76 15.48 -14.75 -9.15
CA VAL A 76 15.06 -14.98 -7.76
C VAL A 76 13.55 -14.74 -7.53
N PRO A 77 12.96 -13.57 -7.87
CA PRO A 77 11.53 -13.35 -7.69
C PRO A 77 10.68 -14.18 -8.66
N ARG A 78 11.21 -14.60 -9.81
CA ARG A 78 10.53 -15.50 -10.75
C ARG A 78 10.40 -16.91 -10.18
N GLU A 79 11.49 -17.53 -9.73
CA GLU A 79 11.47 -18.84 -9.08
C GLU A 79 10.59 -18.82 -7.82
N TRP A 80 10.70 -17.75 -7.02
CA TRP A 80 9.87 -17.56 -5.84
C TRP A 80 8.38 -17.44 -6.20
N SER A 81 8.02 -16.65 -7.22
CA SER A 81 6.62 -16.46 -7.61
C SER A 81 6.01 -17.77 -8.12
N GLU A 82 6.76 -18.53 -8.91
CA GLU A 82 6.36 -19.83 -9.40
C GLU A 82 6.12 -20.82 -8.25
N LYS A 83 7.07 -20.92 -7.32
CA LYS A 83 6.92 -21.76 -6.12
C LYS A 83 5.71 -21.33 -5.31
N ARG A 84 5.48 -20.03 -5.18
CA ARG A 84 4.35 -19.45 -4.45
C ARG A 84 3.02 -19.80 -5.10
N ARG A 85 2.92 -19.74 -6.44
CA ARG A 85 1.72 -20.13 -7.21
C ARG A 85 1.41 -21.63 -7.10
N ARG A 86 2.44 -22.49 -7.13
CA ARG A 86 2.29 -23.95 -6.99
C ARG A 86 1.94 -24.41 -5.58
N GLY A 87 2.32 -23.62 -4.57
CA GLY A 87 2.06 -23.93 -3.17
C GLY A 87 0.60 -23.73 -2.75
N LYS A 88 0.30 -24.06 -1.48
CA LYS A 88 -1.00 -23.77 -0.87
C LYS A 88 -1.27 -22.26 -0.88
N GLN A 89 -2.40 -21.86 -1.46
CA GLN A 89 -2.85 -20.48 -1.41
C GLN A 89 -3.54 -20.22 -0.06
N ILE A 90 -3.21 -19.07 0.55
CA ILE A 90 -3.81 -18.63 1.81
C ILE A 90 -5.04 -17.81 1.41
N THR A 91 -6.23 -18.31 1.75
CA THR A 91 -7.50 -17.67 1.39
C THR A 91 -8.10 -16.90 2.57
N ALA A 92 -7.76 -17.31 3.79
CA ALA A 92 -8.04 -16.59 5.02
C ALA A 92 -6.74 -16.43 5.81
N TYR A 93 -6.56 -15.31 6.53
CA TYR A 93 -5.34 -15.09 7.33
C TYR A 93 -5.09 -16.19 8.36
N LYS A 94 -6.16 -16.83 8.85
CA LYS A 94 -6.13 -17.97 9.79
C LYS A 94 -5.54 -19.26 9.18
N ASP A 95 -5.43 -19.34 7.85
CA ASP A 95 -4.78 -20.48 7.17
C ASP A 95 -3.24 -20.47 7.34
N ALA A 96 -2.68 -19.35 7.80
CA ALA A 96 -1.25 -19.23 8.05
C ALA A 96 -0.83 -20.03 9.30
N PRO A 97 0.31 -20.75 9.29
CA PRO A 97 0.76 -21.59 10.41
C PRO A 97 0.88 -20.85 11.75
N ASN A 98 1.25 -19.58 11.71
CA ASN A 98 1.40 -18.70 12.87
C ASN A 98 0.54 -17.44 12.67
N PHE A 99 -0.76 -17.62 12.43
CA PHE A 99 -1.65 -16.48 12.25
C PHE A 99 -1.70 -15.63 13.52
N ILE A 100 -1.84 -14.31 13.34
CA ILE A 100 -2.03 -13.39 14.45
C ILE A 100 -3.52 -13.45 14.81
N ASP A 101 -3.82 -13.76 16.07
CA ASP A 101 -5.18 -13.62 16.61
C ASP A 101 -5.52 -12.12 16.69
N TRP A 102 -6.05 -11.60 15.59
CA TRP A 102 -6.34 -10.18 15.44
C TRP A 102 -7.67 -9.87 16.11
N PRO A 103 -7.74 -8.86 16.99
CA PRO A 103 -8.96 -8.56 17.70
C PRO A 103 -10.09 -8.23 16.71
N ASP A 104 -11.28 -8.72 17.03
CA ASP A 104 -12.48 -8.42 16.26
C ASP A 104 -12.64 -6.89 16.14
N THR A 105 -12.85 -6.43 14.90
CA THR A 105 -13.16 -5.02 14.67
C THR A 105 -14.68 -4.90 14.71
N PRO A 106 -15.27 -4.30 15.77
CA PRO A 106 -16.71 -4.19 15.89
C PRO A 106 -17.26 -3.43 14.69
N GLN A 107 -18.31 -3.98 14.08
CA GLN A 107 -18.95 -3.36 12.93
C GLN A 107 -19.53 -1.99 13.33
N PRO A 108 -19.17 -0.89 12.64
CA PRO A 108 -19.69 0.42 12.97
C PRO A 108 -21.18 0.53 12.59
N PRO A 109 -21.94 1.40 13.27
CA PRO A 109 -23.32 1.67 12.89
C PRO A 109 -23.39 2.24 11.45
N PRO A 110 -24.43 1.89 10.68
CA PRO A 110 -24.63 2.45 9.35
C PRO A 110 -24.64 3.99 9.37
N SER A 111 -23.97 4.58 8.40
CA SER A 111 -23.92 6.02 8.19
C SER A 111 -24.70 6.39 6.93
N GLU A 112 -25.43 7.49 6.98
CA GLU A 112 -26.05 8.09 5.80
C GLU A 112 -24.96 8.57 4.82
N MET A 113 -24.99 8.08 3.60
CA MET A 113 -24.18 8.53 2.47
C MET A 113 -25.09 9.25 1.49
N VAL A 114 -24.67 10.44 1.07
CA VAL A 114 -25.38 11.27 0.09
C VAL A 114 -24.58 11.24 -1.21
N TYR A 115 -25.22 10.78 -2.28
CA TYR A 115 -24.66 10.77 -3.62
C TYR A 115 -25.35 11.84 -4.46
N TYR A 116 -24.59 12.40 -5.41
CA TYR A 116 -25.10 13.33 -6.41
C TYR A 116 -24.78 12.77 -7.79
N ASP A 117 -25.73 12.04 -8.35
CA ASP A 117 -25.66 11.51 -9.73
C ASP A 117 -26.80 12.12 -10.55
N GLY A 118 -26.79 13.45 -10.66
CA GLY A 118 -27.91 14.25 -11.20
C GLY A 118 -29.13 14.36 -10.27
N LYS A 119 -29.32 13.44 -9.32
CA LYS A 119 -30.32 13.50 -8.25
C LYS A 119 -29.67 13.20 -6.90
N ARG A 120 -30.16 13.87 -5.85
CA ARG A 120 -29.74 13.59 -4.47
C ARG A 120 -30.31 12.24 -4.02
N THR A 121 -29.44 11.26 -3.85
CA THR A 121 -29.80 9.94 -3.30
C THR A 121 -29.14 9.76 -1.95
N THR A 122 -29.91 9.27 -0.96
CA THR A 122 -29.39 8.99 0.38
C THR A 122 -29.51 7.49 0.64
N GLU A 123 -28.41 6.86 1.02
CA GLU A 123 -28.36 5.44 1.39
C GLU A 123 -27.69 5.25 2.74
N LEU A 124 -28.16 4.29 3.52
CA LEU A 124 -27.45 3.84 4.72
C LEU A 124 -26.39 2.81 4.32
N LYS A 125 -25.12 3.13 4.57
CA LYS A 125 -24.01 2.19 4.38
C LYS A 125 -23.14 2.09 5.62
N VAL A 126 -22.67 0.89 5.89
CA VAL A 126 -21.64 0.64 6.91
C VAL A 126 -20.33 1.21 6.38
N LEU A 127 -19.80 2.23 7.05
CA LEU A 127 -18.53 2.85 6.71
C LEU A 127 -17.48 2.48 7.77
N TRP A 128 -16.49 1.69 7.36
CA TRP A 128 -15.37 1.29 8.23
C TRP A 128 -14.39 2.41 8.55
N SER A 129 -14.48 3.52 7.82
CA SER A 129 -13.76 4.75 8.12
C SER A 129 -14.64 5.95 7.78
N THR A 130 -14.49 7.03 8.52
CA THR A 130 -15.15 8.31 8.24
C THR A 130 -14.14 9.42 8.44
N GLU A 131 -14.16 10.40 7.55
CA GLU A 131 -13.28 11.56 7.66
C GLU A 131 -13.50 12.30 8.99
N ARG A 132 -12.40 12.65 9.66
CA ARG A 132 -12.42 13.45 10.90
C ARG A 132 -13.23 14.73 10.72
N LYS A 133 -13.08 15.41 9.58
CA LYS A 133 -13.81 16.65 9.26
C LYS A 133 -15.32 16.40 9.29
N ARG A 134 -15.80 15.37 8.59
CA ARG A 134 -17.23 15.02 8.53
C ARG A 134 -17.81 14.68 9.91
N LEU A 135 -17.05 14.00 10.77
CA LEU A 135 -17.46 13.74 12.15
C LEU A 135 -17.54 15.03 12.96
N SER A 136 -16.55 15.91 12.81
CA SER A 136 -16.49 17.21 13.48
C SER A 136 -17.66 18.11 13.07
N ASP A 137 -17.97 18.19 11.77
CA ASP A 137 -19.09 18.96 11.23
C ASP A 137 -20.45 18.46 11.75
N LYS A 138 -20.55 17.17 12.10
CA LYS A 138 -21.74 16.56 12.72
C LYS A 138 -21.75 16.67 14.26
N GLY A 139 -20.81 17.42 14.85
CA GLY A 139 -20.66 17.55 16.30
C GLY A 139 -20.32 16.23 17.02
N LYS A 140 -19.79 15.23 16.30
CA LYS A 140 -19.38 13.95 16.88
C LYS A 140 -18.00 14.07 17.52
N THR A 141 -17.80 13.32 18.59
CA THR A 141 -16.48 13.22 19.25
C THR A 141 -15.45 12.68 18.27
N VAL A 142 -14.36 13.42 18.09
CA VAL A 142 -13.19 13.00 17.33
C VAL A 142 -11.99 12.92 18.26
N LEU A 143 -11.16 11.90 18.07
CA LEU A 143 -9.88 11.84 18.76
C LEU A 143 -8.99 12.96 18.23
N ASN A 144 -8.71 13.96 19.09
CA ASN A 144 -7.80 15.07 18.80
C ASN A 144 -6.33 14.65 18.88
N TRP A 145 -6.00 13.52 18.27
CA TRP A 145 -4.62 13.08 18.13
C TRP A 145 -3.97 13.80 16.94
N GLN A 146 -2.87 14.49 17.22
CA GLN A 146 -1.98 15.09 16.24
C GLN A 146 -0.62 14.40 16.39
N ARG A 147 -0.02 13.97 15.28
CA ARG A 147 1.39 13.52 15.31
C ARG A 147 2.23 14.70 15.81
N PRO A 148 3.23 14.49 16.69
CA PRO A 148 4.19 15.53 17.01
C PRO A 148 4.79 16.12 15.71
N PRO A 149 5.20 17.40 15.72
CA PRO A 149 5.84 18.01 14.55
C PRO A 149 6.96 17.10 14.03
N GLN A 150 6.81 16.60 12.79
CA GLN A 150 7.82 15.74 12.16
C GLN A 150 9.12 16.49 11.89
N CYS A 151 9.02 17.81 11.87
CA CYS A 151 10.09 18.73 11.63
C CYS A 151 10.06 19.78 12.74
N LYS A 152 11.18 19.95 13.45
CA LYS A 152 11.37 21.05 14.40
C LYS A 152 11.89 22.32 13.72
N LEU A 153 12.18 22.23 12.43
CA LEU A 153 12.61 23.37 11.61
C LEU A 153 11.45 24.36 11.50
N LYS A 154 11.74 25.65 11.68
CA LYS A 154 10.76 26.69 11.41
C LYS A 154 10.53 26.79 9.90
N PRO A 155 9.38 27.31 9.44
CA PRO A 155 9.18 27.58 8.02
C PRO A 155 10.33 28.44 7.45
N GLY A 156 11.11 27.88 6.53
CA GLY A 156 12.27 28.54 5.93
C GLY A 156 13.62 27.96 6.36
N ASP A 157 13.68 27.32 7.53
CA ASP A 157 14.88 26.59 7.97
C ASP A 157 15.07 25.34 7.11
N ARG A 158 16.33 25.01 6.78
CA ARG A 158 16.67 23.82 5.99
C ARG A 158 17.93 23.16 6.54
N ILE A 159 17.97 21.83 6.43
CA ILE A 159 19.17 21.01 6.63
C ILE A 159 19.36 20.25 5.31
N PRO A 160 20.29 20.66 4.44
CA PRO A 160 20.65 19.90 3.24
C PRO A 160 21.35 18.60 3.62
N GLU A 161 21.63 17.76 2.62
CA GLU A 161 22.39 16.51 2.80
C GLU A 161 23.76 16.71 3.48
N THR A 162 24.34 17.91 3.36
CA THR A 162 25.58 18.31 4.03
C THR A 162 25.47 18.37 5.56
N GLY A 163 24.25 18.37 6.12
CA GLY A 163 24.00 18.49 7.54
C GLY A 163 24.09 19.92 8.08
N GLU A 164 24.35 20.91 7.24
CA GLU A 164 24.45 22.32 7.66
C GLU A 164 23.07 22.92 7.96
N PHE A 165 22.94 23.58 9.11
CA PHE A 165 21.70 24.26 9.47
C PHE A 165 21.64 25.65 8.84
N ILE A 166 20.67 25.87 7.96
CA ILE A 166 20.44 27.16 7.29
C ILE A 166 19.16 27.77 7.85
N THR A 167 19.28 28.96 8.45
CA THR A 167 18.13 29.79 8.84
C THR A 167 17.81 30.77 7.73
N ARG A 168 16.52 31.00 7.47
CA ARG A 168 16.12 32.09 6.58
C ARG A 168 16.22 33.41 7.35
N ALA A 169 16.94 34.38 6.80
CA ALA A 169 16.96 35.77 7.30
C ALA A 169 15.56 36.39 7.28
#